data_AF-A0A5N5SRE7-F1
#
_entry.id   AF-A0A5N5SRE7-F1
#
_cell.length_a   1.000
_cell.length_b   1.000
_cell.length_c   1.000
_cell.angle_alpha   90.00
_cell.angle_beta   90.00
_cell.angle_gamma   90.00
#
_symmetry.space_group_name_H-M   'P 1'
#
loop_
_entity.id
_entity.type
_entity.pdbx_description
1 polymer ?
#
loop_
_entity_poly.entity_id
_entity_poly.type
_entity_poly.pdbx_seq_one_letter_code
_entity_poly.pdbx_strand_id
1 'polypeptide(L)'
;MSKHTSFKGKAEDYLDWFTIGYAKANKIVLPSNTLQVPEIDLVKTEAPVYQRQDLGSSYSQDYVNKHNKEYMNVFAHSSKLQIKSTKVERERHLEDISTIADSEYDEFKNCIEAEGNLTYVYYQYNFSKYDQVAEKLPVSNWKKEILEKIENYPVIVIEGSTGCGKSTQVPQFILDDGYRKHKHVNILVTQPRKIAAISLAKRVCQERQWALGSLVGYKVGLQNKTSVDTRISYVTTEVLVQKAINKKTLEDYTHIILDEIHERDQHTDIALLIVKKLLHSVSKNVKVC
;
A
#
# COMPACT_ATOMS: atom_id res chain seq x y z
N MET A 1 -13.56 46.50 9.39
CA MET A 1 -12.31 45.94 8.82
C MET A 1 -12.16 44.51 9.34
N SER A 2 -12.49 43.53 8.48
CA SER A 2 -12.43 42.11 8.82
C SER A 2 -10.97 41.69 8.97
N LYS A 3 -10.61 41.18 10.15
CA LYS A 3 -9.30 40.57 10.38
C LYS A 3 -9.29 39.21 9.70
N HIS A 4 -8.65 39.12 8.53
CA HIS A 4 -8.20 37.84 7.99
C HIS A 4 -7.15 37.27 8.94
N THR A 5 -7.58 36.43 9.88
CA THR A 5 -6.68 35.54 10.62
C THR A 5 -6.19 34.47 9.65
N SER A 6 -4.96 34.65 9.18
CA SER A 6 -4.17 33.59 8.55
C SER A 6 -4.04 32.43 9.55
N PHE A 7 -4.88 31.40 9.40
CA PHE A 7 -4.68 30.13 10.08
C PHE A 7 -3.35 29.58 9.59
N LYS A 8 -2.32 29.50 10.44
CA LYS A 8 -1.13 28.64 10.25
C LYS A 8 -1.41 27.36 11.04
N GLY A 9 -2.23 26.44 10.55
CA GLY A 9 -1.77 25.21 9.92
C GLY A 9 -0.94 24.28 10.79
N LYS A 10 -1.08 24.33 12.12
CA LYS A 10 -0.37 23.38 12.99
C LYS A 10 -1.10 22.04 12.98
N ALA A 11 -0.40 20.96 13.29
CA ALA A 11 -1.03 19.64 13.38
C ALA A 11 -2.21 19.61 14.38
N GLU A 12 -2.22 20.49 15.37
CA GLU A 12 -3.37 20.70 16.27
C GLU A 12 -4.64 21.15 15.52
N ASP A 13 -4.50 21.98 14.48
CA ASP A 13 -5.65 22.46 13.68
C ASP A 13 -6.35 21.31 12.95
N TYR A 14 -5.58 20.30 12.51
CA TYR A 14 -6.14 19.11 11.83
C TYR A 14 -6.81 18.15 12.81
N LEU A 15 -6.28 18.00 14.04
CA LEU A 15 -6.92 17.20 15.08
C LEU A 15 -8.27 17.81 15.48
N ASP A 16 -8.30 19.12 15.76
CA ASP A 16 -9.54 19.82 16.10
C ASP A 16 -10.54 19.73 14.95
N TRP A 17 -10.06 19.89 13.72
CA TRP A 17 -10.88 19.77 12.52
C TRP A 17 -11.50 18.37 12.37
N PHE A 18 -10.79 17.27 12.63
CA PHE A 18 -11.35 15.91 12.59
C PHE A 18 -12.18 15.57 13.85
N THR A 19 -11.89 16.16 15.00
CA THR A 19 -12.54 15.87 16.28
C THR A 19 -13.94 16.49 16.38
N ILE A 20 -14.20 17.57 15.64
CA ILE A 20 -15.56 18.13 15.48
C ILE A 20 -16.40 17.12 14.68
N GLY A 21 -17.04 16.18 15.38
CA GLY A 21 -17.98 15.21 14.82
C GLY A 21 -17.91 13.75 15.32
N TYR A 22 -17.26 13.44 16.46
CA TYR A 22 -17.15 12.08 17.07
C TYR A 22 -16.06 11.13 16.54
N ALA A 23 -15.22 11.53 15.59
CA ALA A 23 -14.03 10.74 15.24
C ALA A 23 -12.91 11.06 16.24
N LYS A 24 -12.56 10.13 17.14
CA LYS A 24 -11.38 10.28 17.99
C LYS A 24 -10.14 10.36 17.09
N ALA A 25 -9.42 11.50 17.11
CA ALA A 25 -8.17 11.65 16.40
C ALA A 25 -6.98 11.57 17.36
N ASN A 26 -5.84 11.05 16.92
CA ASN A 26 -4.61 11.00 17.72
C ASN A 26 -3.40 11.51 16.93
N LYS A 27 -2.43 12.13 17.61
CA LYS A 27 -1.22 12.70 17.01
C LYS A 27 0.01 11.88 17.37
N ILE A 28 0.91 11.73 16.41
CA ILE A 28 2.27 11.21 16.62
C ILE A 28 3.23 12.29 16.13
N VAL A 29 4.20 12.68 16.97
CA VAL A 29 5.27 13.60 16.60
C VAL A 29 6.59 12.82 16.59
N LEU A 30 7.17 12.68 15.41
CA LEU A 30 8.49 12.08 15.24
C LEU A 30 9.56 13.14 15.55
N PRO A 31 10.52 12.88 16.46
CA PRO A 31 11.56 13.84 16.80
C PRO A 31 12.48 14.12 15.61
N SER A 32 12.86 15.40 15.47
CA SER A 32 13.84 15.87 14.47
C SER A 32 15.26 15.47 14.88
N ASN A 33 15.63 14.20 14.68
CA ASN A 33 17.05 13.83 14.82
C ASN A 33 17.78 14.24 13.54
N THR A 34 18.70 15.20 13.66
CA THR A 34 19.68 15.56 12.63
C THR A 34 20.60 14.38 12.37
N LEU A 35 20.21 13.48 11.48
CA LEU A 35 21.10 12.44 10.95
C LEU A 35 21.73 12.97 9.67
N GLN A 36 23.06 13.10 9.68
CA GLN A 36 23.85 13.36 8.49
C GLN A 36 23.53 12.27 7.45
N VAL A 37 23.01 12.69 6.31
CA VAL A 37 22.82 11.82 5.15
C VAL A 37 24.22 11.39 4.70
N PRO A 38 24.56 10.09 4.68
CA PRO A 38 25.84 9.66 4.13
C PRO A 38 25.88 10.01 2.64
N GLU A 39 26.97 10.63 2.22
CA GLU A 39 27.25 10.98 0.83
C GLU A 39 27.39 9.68 0.03
N ILE A 40 26.45 9.41 -0.89
CA ILE A 40 26.49 8.24 -1.77
C ILE A 40 27.15 8.69 -3.07
N ASP A 41 28.33 8.13 -3.35
CA ASP A 41 29.04 8.35 -4.61
C ASP A 41 28.16 7.93 -5.80
N LEU A 42 27.82 8.91 -6.64
CA LEU A 42 27.09 8.72 -7.88
C LEU A 42 28.00 8.02 -8.90
N VAL A 43 27.92 6.68 -8.95
CA VAL A 43 28.46 5.92 -10.08
C VAL A 43 27.63 6.25 -11.32
N LYS A 44 28.20 7.09 -12.21
CA LYS A 44 27.66 7.38 -13.54
C LYS A 44 27.63 6.08 -14.35
N THR A 45 26.45 5.53 -14.57
CA THR A 45 26.21 4.53 -15.61
C THR A 45 25.28 5.15 -16.65
N GLU A 46 25.78 5.29 -17.87
CA GLU A 46 24.98 5.76 -18.99
C GLU A 46 23.91 4.71 -19.33
N ALA A 47 22.65 5.15 -19.39
CA ALA A 47 21.54 4.28 -19.76
C ALA A 47 21.52 4.07 -21.29
N PRO A 48 21.36 2.83 -21.78
CA PRO A 48 21.32 2.58 -23.22
C PRO A 48 20.02 3.14 -23.83
N VAL A 49 20.16 3.80 -24.98
CA VAL A 49 19.05 4.36 -25.76
C VAL A 49 18.45 3.26 -26.63
N TYR A 50 17.18 2.91 -26.39
CA TYR A 50 16.42 1.99 -27.25
C TYR A 50 15.49 2.77 -28.18
N GLN A 51 15.68 2.60 -29.50
CA GLN A 51 14.72 3.04 -30.52
C GLN A 51 13.61 2.00 -30.67
N ARG A 52 12.34 2.45 -30.64
CA ARG A 52 11.18 1.60 -30.90
C ARG A 52 10.91 1.50 -32.40
N GLN A 53 10.73 0.28 -32.89
CA GLN A 53 10.04 0.02 -34.15
C GLN A 53 8.56 -0.24 -33.84
N ASP A 54 7.67 0.53 -34.47
CA ASP A 54 6.22 0.40 -34.31
C ASP A 54 5.70 -0.77 -35.16
N LEU A 55 5.30 -1.86 -34.49
CA LEU A 55 4.51 -2.94 -35.07
C LEU A 55 3.18 -3.04 -34.30
N GLY A 56 2.08 -2.94 -35.04
CA GLY A 56 0.74 -2.66 -34.55
C GLY A 56 0.11 -3.65 -33.56
N SER A 57 -1.07 -3.24 -33.08
CA SER A 57 -1.80 -3.67 -31.87
C SER A 57 -2.28 -5.13 -31.78
N SER A 58 -2.06 -5.97 -32.79
CA SER A 58 -2.49 -7.38 -32.77
C SER A 58 -1.50 -8.29 -32.02
N TYR A 59 -0.20 -8.01 -32.09
CA TYR A 59 0.84 -8.87 -31.51
C TYR A 59 0.82 -8.87 -29.96
N SER A 60 0.22 -7.85 -29.35
CA SER A 60 0.23 -7.64 -27.89
C SER A 60 -0.78 -8.52 -27.13
N GLN A 61 -1.94 -8.83 -27.73
CA GLN A 61 -2.98 -9.59 -27.03
C GLN A 61 -2.64 -11.09 -26.96
N ASP A 62 -2.10 -11.65 -28.03
CA ASP A 62 -1.66 -13.04 -28.06
C ASP A 62 -0.45 -13.27 -27.14
N TYR A 63 0.45 -12.28 -27.02
CA TYR A 63 1.55 -12.33 -26.07
C TYR A 63 1.05 -12.36 -24.62
N VAL A 64 0.12 -11.48 -24.25
CA VAL A 64 -0.46 -11.44 -22.89
C VAL A 64 -1.24 -12.72 -22.58
N ASN A 65 -2.02 -13.24 -23.51
CA ASN A 65 -2.81 -14.45 -23.31
C ASN A 65 -1.93 -15.71 -23.22
N LYS A 66 -0.90 -15.81 -24.07
CA LYS A 66 0.06 -16.90 -24.03
C LYS A 66 0.85 -16.87 -22.72
N HIS A 67 1.33 -15.68 -22.32
CA HIS A 67 2.11 -15.54 -21.08
C HIS A 67 1.26 -15.75 -19.82
N ASN A 68 -0.02 -15.36 -19.82
CA ASN A 68 -0.95 -15.65 -18.72
C ASN A 68 -1.23 -17.16 -18.59
N LYS A 69 -1.42 -17.88 -19.71
CA LYS A 69 -1.55 -19.36 -19.69
C LYS A 69 -0.27 -20.04 -19.19
N GLU A 70 0.88 -19.55 -19.61
CA GLU A 70 2.19 -20.05 -19.18
C GLU A 70 2.38 -19.79 -17.67
N TYR A 71 2.02 -18.59 -17.19
CA TYR A 71 2.02 -18.25 -15.77
C TYR A 71 1.11 -19.18 -14.95
N MET A 72 -0.10 -19.47 -15.42
CA MET A 72 -1.04 -20.36 -14.72
C MET A 72 -0.55 -21.81 -14.69
N ASN A 73 0.10 -22.29 -15.76
CA ASN A 73 0.67 -23.64 -15.81
C ASN A 73 1.92 -23.78 -14.93
N VAL A 74 2.78 -22.77 -14.91
CA VAL A 74 3.95 -22.68 -14.01
C VAL A 74 3.49 -22.55 -12.56
N PHE A 75 2.39 -21.84 -12.31
CA PHE A 75 1.76 -21.70 -10.99
C PHE A 75 1.21 -23.04 -10.47
N ALA A 76 0.50 -23.82 -11.31
CA ALA A 76 0.01 -25.15 -10.96
C ALA A 76 1.15 -26.16 -10.67
N HIS A 77 2.30 -26.00 -11.34
CA HIS A 77 3.50 -26.80 -11.06
C HIS A 77 4.24 -26.34 -9.80
N SER A 78 4.32 -25.03 -9.57
CA SER A 78 5.01 -24.43 -8.42
C SER A 78 4.25 -24.69 -7.11
N SER A 79 2.93 -24.71 -7.15
CA SER A 79 2.10 -25.11 -5.99
C SER A 79 2.23 -26.61 -5.68
N LYS A 80 2.33 -27.49 -6.68
CA LYS A 80 2.70 -28.91 -6.47
C LYS A 80 4.10 -29.10 -5.87
N LEU A 81 5.05 -28.23 -6.20
CA LEU A 81 6.42 -28.24 -5.66
C LEU A 81 6.50 -27.65 -4.24
N GLN A 82 5.74 -26.60 -3.94
CA GLN A 82 5.71 -25.99 -2.61
C GLN A 82 5.05 -26.91 -1.56
N ILE A 83 4.01 -27.64 -1.94
CA ILE A 83 3.41 -28.70 -1.11
C ILE A 83 4.40 -29.84 -0.82
N LYS A 84 5.36 -30.10 -1.72
CA LYS A 84 6.47 -31.03 -1.49
C LYS A 84 7.55 -30.44 -0.58
N SER A 85 7.85 -29.15 -0.66
CA SER A 85 8.91 -28.52 0.16
C SER A 85 8.51 -28.32 1.63
N THR A 86 7.22 -28.17 1.94
CA THR A 86 6.72 -28.10 3.32
C THR A 86 6.67 -29.46 4.03
N LYS A 87 7.02 -30.56 3.35
CA LYS A 87 7.15 -31.90 3.95
C LYS A 87 8.47 -32.14 4.72
N VAL A 88 9.45 -31.24 4.64
CA VAL A 88 10.83 -31.55 5.10
C VAL A 88 11.12 -31.20 6.57
N GLU A 89 10.21 -30.59 7.33
CA GLU A 89 10.53 -30.17 8.72
C GLU A 89 9.57 -30.61 9.84
N ARG A 90 8.85 -31.73 9.70
CA ARG A 90 8.30 -32.46 10.86
C ARG A 90 8.26 -33.99 10.63
N GLU A 91 9.40 -34.65 10.79
CA GLU A 91 9.48 -36.10 11.00
C GLU A 91 9.26 -36.45 12.48
N ARG A 92 8.13 -37.12 12.77
CA ARG A 92 7.99 -38.31 13.66
C ARG A 92 6.55 -38.50 14.12
N HIS A 93 5.72 -39.02 13.23
CA HIS A 93 4.81 -40.12 13.50
C HIS A 93 4.24 -40.61 12.16
N LEU A 94 4.87 -41.66 11.61
CA LEU A 94 4.14 -42.66 10.81
C LEU A 94 3.24 -43.39 11.84
N GLU A 95 1.97 -43.71 11.61
CA GLU A 95 1.21 -44.12 10.44
C GLU A 95 -0.16 -43.37 10.47
N ASP A 96 -0.99 -43.42 9.43
CA ASP A 96 -2.35 -42.80 9.32
C ASP A 96 -2.53 -41.46 8.58
N ILE A 97 -1.74 -41.15 7.54
CA ILE A 97 -2.06 -40.01 6.63
C ILE A 97 -1.93 -40.38 5.15
N SER A 98 -2.42 -41.57 4.78
CA SER A 98 -2.80 -41.85 3.38
C SER A 98 -4.29 -41.54 3.12
N THR A 99 -4.98 -40.97 4.10
CA THR A 99 -6.45 -40.88 4.12
C THR A 99 -6.94 -39.51 4.59
N ILE A 100 -6.24 -38.42 4.24
CA ILE A 100 -6.90 -37.12 4.19
C ILE A 100 -7.52 -37.04 2.81
N ALA A 101 -8.83 -37.34 2.79
CA ALA A 101 -9.63 -37.64 1.62
C ALA A 101 -9.74 -36.44 0.67
N ASP A 102 -9.83 -36.73 -0.63
CA ASP A 102 -10.08 -35.76 -1.70
C ASP A 102 -11.30 -34.82 -1.43
N SER A 103 -12.21 -35.22 -0.54
CA SER A 103 -13.34 -34.41 -0.08
C SER A 103 -12.94 -33.16 0.71
N GLU A 104 -11.89 -33.21 1.55
CA GLU A 104 -11.45 -32.04 2.33
C GLU A 104 -10.74 -31.00 1.45
N TYR A 105 -10.10 -31.45 0.36
CA TYR A 105 -9.47 -30.57 -0.62
C TYR A 105 -10.50 -29.83 -1.49
N ASP A 106 -11.56 -30.52 -1.91
CA ASP A 106 -12.65 -29.91 -2.67
C ASP A 106 -13.51 -28.98 -1.79
N GLU A 107 -13.70 -29.28 -0.51
CA GLU A 107 -14.42 -28.41 0.43
C GLU A 107 -13.62 -27.13 0.74
N PHE A 108 -12.29 -27.23 0.85
CA PHE A 108 -11.39 -26.07 0.98
C PHE A 108 -11.34 -25.21 -0.29
N LYS A 109 -11.35 -25.84 -1.47
CA LYS A 109 -11.34 -25.14 -2.76
C LYS A 109 -12.67 -24.44 -3.05
N ASN A 110 -13.80 -25.07 -2.69
CA ASN A 110 -15.12 -24.46 -2.78
C ASN A 110 -15.29 -23.29 -1.81
N CYS A 111 -14.68 -23.32 -0.62
CA CYS A 111 -14.62 -22.16 0.28
C CYS A 111 -13.84 -20.97 -0.32
N ILE A 112 -12.78 -21.22 -1.10
CA ILE A 112 -12.00 -20.18 -1.79
C ILE A 112 -12.79 -19.52 -2.93
N GLU A 113 -13.63 -20.29 -3.61
CA GLU A 113 -14.44 -19.82 -4.74
C GLU A 113 -15.74 -19.12 -4.29
N ALA A 114 -16.26 -19.43 -3.10
CA ALA A 114 -17.51 -18.89 -2.58
C ALA A 114 -17.43 -17.46 -2.01
N GLU A 115 -16.29 -17.06 -1.41
CA GLU A 115 -16.00 -15.67 -1.02
C GLU A 115 -14.53 -15.36 -1.29
N GLY A 116 -14.25 -14.70 -2.42
CA GLY A 116 -12.92 -14.41 -2.94
C GLY A 116 -11.97 -13.87 -1.88
N ASN A 117 -11.13 -14.74 -1.34
CA ASN A 117 -10.29 -14.43 -0.19
C ASN A 117 -9.28 -13.34 -0.56
N LEU A 118 -9.58 -12.10 -0.21
CA LEU A 118 -8.78 -10.91 -0.54
C LEU A 118 -7.36 -10.95 0.06
N THR A 119 -7.09 -11.90 0.96
CA THR A 119 -5.78 -12.18 1.57
C THR A 119 -4.94 -13.19 0.79
N TYR A 120 -5.49 -13.84 -0.25
CA TYR A 120 -4.76 -14.82 -1.05
C TYR A 120 -3.46 -14.28 -1.66
N VAL A 121 -3.43 -12.98 -1.95
CA VAL A 121 -2.24 -12.28 -2.44
C VAL A 121 -1.03 -12.50 -1.52
N TYR A 122 -1.23 -12.68 -0.21
CA TYR A 122 -0.15 -12.88 0.75
C TYR A 122 0.65 -14.16 0.52
N TYR A 123 0.06 -15.17 -0.12
CA TYR A 123 0.76 -16.43 -0.45
C TYR A 123 1.55 -16.35 -1.76
N GLN A 124 1.31 -15.32 -2.59
CA GLN A 124 1.95 -15.18 -3.89
C GLN A 124 3.24 -14.35 -3.84
N TYR A 125 3.42 -13.55 -2.80
CA TYR A 125 4.51 -12.59 -2.70
C TYR A 125 5.38 -12.86 -1.47
N ASN A 126 6.67 -12.59 -1.61
CA ASN A 126 7.61 -12.72 -0.51
C ASN A 126 7.60 -11.45 0.35
N PHE A 127 7.14 -11.57 1.60
CA PHE A 127 7.13 -10.49 2.58
C PHE A 127 8.37 -10.43 3.48
N SER A 128 9.25 -11.44 3.45
CA SER A 128 10.46 -11.49 4.29
C SER A 128 11.59 -10.61 3.76
N LYS A 129 11.52 -10.19 2.50
CA LYS A 129 12.51 -9.31 1.88
C LYS A 129 12.25 -7.86 2.29
N TYR A 130 13.25 -7.24 2.91
CA TYR A 130 13.22 -5.86 3.36
C TYR A 130 14.62 -5.25 3.26
N ASP A 131 14.72 -4.00 2.79
CA ASP A 131 15.98 -3.27 2.73
C ASP A 131 16.43 -2.85 4.14
N GLN A 132 17.67 -3.20 4.51
CA GLN A 132 18.27 -2.82 5.78
C GLN A 132 18.38 -1.30 5.97
N VAL A 133 18.44 -0.52 4.89
CA VAL A 133 18.44 0.95 4.97
C VAL A 133 17.09 1.47 5.44
N ALA A 134 16.00 0.82 5.02
CA ALA A 134 14.64 1.20 5.39
C ALA A 134 14.38 0.98 6.90
N GLU A 135 15.00 -0.05 7.50
CA GLU A 135 14.94 -0.29 8.95
C GLU A 135 15.61 0.81 9.78
N LYS A 136 16.58 1.53 9.21
CA LYS A 136 17.33 2.60 9.89
C LYS A 136 16.66 3.97 9.81
N LEU A 137 15.54 4.11 9.07
CA LEU A 137 14.83 5.37 8.95
C LEU A 137 14.21 5.78 10.31
N PRO A 138 14.18 7.09 10.66
CA PRO A 138 13.69 7.53 11.96
C PRO A 138 12.27 7.07 12.31
N VAL A 139 11.37 6.99 11.32
CA VAL A 139 9.99 6.51 11.50
C VAL A 139 9.91 5.05 11.96
N SER A 140 10.92 4.22 11.67
CA SER A 140 10.94 2.79 12.02
C SER A 140 10.95 2.56 13.52
N ASN A 141 11.54 3.48 14.30
CA ASN A 141 11.51 3.43 15.77
C ASN A 141 10.08 3.57 16.34
N TRP A 142 9.17 4.17 15.58
CA TRP A 142 7.80 4.46 15.98
C TRP A 142 6.78 3.47 15.40
N LYS A 143 7.24 2.43 14.70
CA LYS A 143 6.39 1.43 14.03
C LYS A 143 5.30 0.86 14.93
N LYS A 144 5.65 0.44 16.15
CA LYS A 144 4.70 -0.17 17.10
C LYS A 144 3.61 0.82 17.51
N GLU A 145 3.99 2.03 17.89
CA GLU A 145 3.06 3.08 18.30
C GLU A 145 2.15 3.51 17.15
N ILE A 146 2.70 3.64 15.93
CA ILE A 146 1.92 3.97 14.73
C ILE A 146 0.84 2.91 14.50
N LEU A 147 1.20 1.62 14.50
CA LEU A 147 0.25 0.53 14.28
C LEU A 147 -0.83 0.46 15.38
N GLU A 148 -0.44 0.63 16.64
CA GLU A 148 -1.37 0.67 17.76
C GLU A 148 -2.38 1.82 17.62
N LYS A 149 -1.91 3.01 17.24
CA LYS A 149 -2.80 4.16 17.05
C LYS A 149 -3.72 3.99 15.83
N ILE A 150 -3.25 3.41 14.73
CA ILE A 150 -4.09 3.11 13.57
C ILE A 150 -5.21 2.13 13.93
N GLU A 151 -4.91 1.10 14.74
CA GLU A 151 -5.91 0.13 15.18
C GLU A 151 -6.99 0.80 16.05
N ASN A 152 -6.58 1.66 16.99
CA ASN A 152 -7.44 2.26 18.00
C ASN A 152 -8.20 3.53 17.55
N TYR A 153 -7.70 4.27 16.56
CA TYR A 153 -8.27 5.55 16.13
C TYR A 153 -8.70 5.50 14.66
N PRO A 154 -9.87 6.07 14.29
CA PRO A 154 -10.27 6.19 12.89
C PRO A 154 -9.40 7.16 12.10
N VAL A 155 -8.86 8.19 12.76
CA VAL A 155 -7.99 9.19 12.16
C VAL A 155 -6.75 9.37 13.02
N ILE A 156 -5.57 9.37 12.41
CA ILE A 156 -4.32 9.75 13.07
C ILE A 156 -3.61 10.83 12.26
N VAL A 157 -2.78 11.63 12.92
CA VAL A 157 -1.92 12.63 12.29
C VAL A 157 -0.48 12.30 12.63
N ILE A 158 0.33 12.01 11.61
CA ILE A 158 1.76 11.70 11.77
C ILE A 158 2.59 12.91 11.33
N GLU A 159 3.16 13.61 12.30
CA GLU A 159 4.05 14.74 12.07
C GLU A 159 5.51 14.27 12.15
N GLY A 160 6.34 14.68 11.19
CA GLY A 160 7.77 14.43 11.20
C GLY A 160 8.47 15.13 10.04
N SER A 161 9.78 15.35 10.14
CA SER A 161 10.57 16.02 9.11
C SER A 161 10.52 15.33 7.75
N THR A 162 10.82 16.06 6.68
CA THR A 162 11.05 15.45 5.36
C THR A 162 12.24 14.49 5.44
N GLY A 163 12.18 13.39 4.70
CA GLY A 163 13.23 12.36 4.72
C GLY A 163 13.18 11.38 5.91
N CYS A 164 12.29 11.55 6.89
CA CYS A 164 12.19 10.60 8.01
C CYS A 164 11.53 9.25 7.65
N GLY A 165 11.00 9.11 6.43
CA GLY A 165 10.50 7.84 5.86
C GLY A 165 8.98 7.63 5.89
N LYS A 166 8.16 8.64 6.25
CA LYS A 166 6.70 8.47 6.40
C LYS A 166 6.03 7.84 5.17
N SER A 167 6.22 8.46 4.01
CA SER A 167 5.57 8.13 2.74
C SER A 167 5.94 6.75 2.19
N THR A 168 7.11 6.22 2.58
CA THR A 168 7.57 4.89 2.16
C THR A 168 7.27 3.83 3.21
N GLN A 169 7.51 4.11 4.49
CA GLN A 169 7.51 3.07 5.53
C GLN A 169 6.15 2.87 6.19
N VAL A 170 5.36 3.93 6.43
CA VAL A 170 4.04 3.81 7.09
C VAL A 170 3.10 2.87 6.32
N PRO A 171 2.95 2.99 4.98
CA PRO A 171 2.13 2.05 4.21
C PRO A 171 2.64 0.60 4.33
N GLN A 172 3.96 0.40 4.36
CA GLN A 172 4.57 -0.92 4.50
C GLN A 172 4.33 -1.51 5.89
N PHE A 173 4.36 -0.70 6.95
CA PHE A 173 4.06 -1.17 8.30
C PHE A 173 2.63 -1.71 8.39
N ILE A 174 1.67 -0.98 7.82
CA ILE A 174 0.25 -1.38 7.79
C ILE A 174 0.08 -2.66 6.98
N LEU A 175 0.69 -2.74 5.78
CA LEU A 175 0.59 -3.92 4.93
C LEU A 175 1.21 -5.15 5.60
N ASP A 176 2.38 -5.01 6.22
CA ASP A 176 3.04 -6.09 6.93
C ASP A 176 2.22 -6.56 8.15
N ASP A 177 1.56 -5.64 8.87
CA ASP A 177 0.68 -6.01 9.98
C ASP A 177 -0.53 -6.79 9.50
N GLY A 178 -1.15 -6.37 8.39
CA GLY A 178 -2.21 -7.10 7.70
C GLY A 178 -1.78 -8.49 7.26
N TYR A 179 -0.59 -8.61 6.68
CA TYR A 179 0.03 -9.89 6.32
C TYR A 179 0.18 -10.81 7.55
N ARG A 180 0.79 -10.32 8.64
CA ARG A 180 1.00 -11.12 9.87
C ARG A 180 -0.30 -11.54 10.55
N LYS A 181 -1.33 -10.68 10.51
CA LYS A 181 -2.65 -10.95 11.11
C LYS A 181 -3.61 -11.66 10.16
N HIS A 182 -3.19 -12.01 8.94
CA HIS A 182 -4.05 -12.54 7.87
C HIS A 182 -5.32 -11.68 7.64
N LYS A 183 -5.17 -10.35 7.70
CA LYS A 183 -6.25 -9.39 7.46
C LYS A 183 -6.11 -8.76 6.09
N HIS A 184 -7.22 -8.57 5.39
CA HIS A 184 -7.21 -7.82 4.14
C HIS A 184 -6.81 -6.36 4.40
N VAL A 185 -5.87 -5.86 3.59
CA VAL A 185 -5.38 -4.48 3.66
C VAL A 185 -5.26 -3.91 2.25
N ASN A 186 -6.02 -2.88 1.94
CA ASN A 186 -5.87 -2.07 0.73
C ASN A 186 -5.62 -0.61 1.12
N ILE A 187 -4.49 -0.05 0.70
CA ILE A 187 -3.95 1.24 1.12
C ILE A 187 -3.84 2.16 -0.11
N LEU A 188 -4.37 3.36 0.02
CA LEU A 188 -4.16 4.45 -0.93
C LEU A 188 -3.32 5.54 -0.28
N VAL A 189 -2.25 5.94 -0.95
CA VAL A 189 -1.36 7.02 -0.51
C VAL A 189 -1.45 8.14 -1.54
N THR A 190 -1.85 9.33 -1.11
CA THR A 190 -1.88 10.50 -2.00
C THR A 190 -0.54 11.21 -2.05
N GLN A 191 -0.29 11.90 -3.16
CA GLN A 191 0.82 12.82 -3.36
C GLN A 191 0.34 14.01 -4.19
N PRO A 192 0.76 15.25 -3.90
CA PRO A 192 0.39 16.39 -4.72
C PRO A 192 1.01 16.32 -6.13
N ARG A 193 2.16 15.64 -6.29
CA ARG A 193 2.93 15.63 -7.55
C ARG A 193 2.98 14.24 -8.18
N LYS A 194 2.73 14.16 -9.49
CA LYS A 194 2.80 12.91 -10.28
C LYS A 194 4.14 12.21 -10.15
N ILE A 195 5.24 12.96 -10.22
CA ILE A 195 6.60 12.41 -10.15
C ILE A 195 6.86 11.80 -8.75
N ALA A 196 6.34 12.42 -7.68
CA ALA A 196 6.47 11.91 -6.33
C ALA A 196 5.74 10.57 -6.16
N ALA A 197 4.48 10.47 -6.61
CA ALA A 197 3.72 9.21 -6.58
C ALA A 197 4.43 8.07 -7.32
N ILE A 198 4.93 8.33 -8.53
CA ILE A 198 5.66 7.34 -9.33
C ILE A 198 6.96 6.94 -8.63
N SER A 199 7.72 7.91 -8.11
CA SER A 199 9.00 7.68 -7.45
C SER A 199 8.84 6.85 -6.18
N LEU A 200 7.85 7.17 -5.34
CA LEU A 200 7.56 6.43 -4.12
C LEU A 200 7.14 4.98 -4.41
N ALA A 201 6.26 4.76 -5.40
CA ALA A 201 5.88 3.40 -5.79
C ALA A 201 7.09 2.57 -6.24
N LYS A 202 7.97 3.16 -7.06
CA LYS A 202 9.22 2.53 -7.49
C LYS A 202 10.16 2.27 -6.32
N ARG A 203 10.31 3.23 -5.41
CA ARG A 203 11.17 3.12 -4.24
C ARG A 203 10.75 1.96 -3.34
N VAL A 204 9.47 1.87 -3.00
CA VAL A 204 8.95 0.77 -2.17
C VAL A 204 9.09 -0.58 -2.88
N CYS A 205 8.86 -0.64 -4.19
CA CYS A 205 9.13 -1.85 -4.98
C CYS A 205 10.59 -2.28 -4.89
N GLN A 206 11.53 -1.34 -4.96
CA GLN A 206 12.97 -1.61 -4.81
C GLN A 206 13.31 -2.13 -3.41
N GLU A 207 12.79 -1.49 -2.36
CA GLU A 207 13.01 -1.89 -0.95
C GLU A 207 12.53 -3.32 -0.67
N ARG A 208 11.49 -3.79 -1.37
CA ARG A 208 10.87 -5.11 -1.16
C ARG A 208 11.19 -6.13 -2.24
N GLN A 209 11.93 -5.73 -3.28
CA GLN A 209 12.16 -6.53 -4.49
C GLN A 209 10.86 -7.03 -5.14
N TRP A 210 9.82 -6.20 -5.12
CA TRP A 210 8.55 -6.46 -5.80
C TRP A 210 8.53 -5.77 -7.17
N ALA A 211 7.80 -6.34 -8.13
CA ALA A 211 7.65 -5.74 -9.45
C ALA A 211 6.66 -4.56 -9.39
N LEU A 212 6.97 -3.46 -10.09
CA LEU A 212 6.07 -2.31 -10.14
C LEU A 212 4.74 -2.66 -10.85
N GLY A 213 3.63 -2.36 -10.18
CA GLY A 213 2.28 -2.73 -10.62
C GLY A 213 1.79 -4.08 -10.10
N SER A 214 2.59 -4.76 -9.26
CA SER A 214 2.18 -5.94 -8.49
C SER A 214 1.52 -5.50 -7.17
N LEU A 215 2.06 -5.91 -6.00
CA LEU A 215 1.62 -5.48 -4.68
C LEU A 215 1.63 -3.95 -4.48
N VAL A 216 2.55 -3.27 -5.16
CA VAL A 216 2.70 -1.82 -5.09
C VAL A 216 2.61 -1.23 -6.49
N GLY A 217 1.83 -0.17 -6.63
CA GLY A 217 1.57 0.47 -7.91
C GLY A 217 1.29 1.95 -7.77
N TYR A 218 1.05 2.60 -8.91
CA TYR A 218 0.65 4.00 -8.93
C TYR A 218 -0.47 4.28 -9.94
N LYS A 219 -1.25 5.34 -9.68
CA LYS A 219 -2.21 5.88 -10.63
C LYS A 219 -2.16 7.41 -10.67
N VAL A 220 -1.77 7.98 -11.81
CA VAL A 220 -1.59 9.42 -11.98
C VAL A 220 -2.12 9.88 -13.34
N GLY A 221 -3.09 10.80 -13.35
CA GLY A 221 -3.78 11.19 -14.58
C GLY A 221 -4.31 9.97 -15.35
N LEU A 222 -3.86 9.81 -16.59
CA LEU A 222 -4.21 8.66 -17.45
C LEU A 222 -3.31 7.44 -17.26
N GLN A 223 -2.19 7.56 -16.54
CA GLN A 223 -1.29 6.44 -16.30
C GLN A 223 -1.79 5.61 -15.12
N ASN A 224 -2.02 4.33 -15.37
CA ASN A 224 -2.38 3.37 -14.33
C ASN A 224 -1.42 2.19 -14.36
N LYS A 225 -0.61 2.04 -13.31
CA LYS A 225 0.30 0.90 -13.10
C LYS A 225 -0.07 0.21 -11.80
N THR A 226 -1.28 -0.32 -11.76
CA THR A 226 -1.82 -1.16 -10.67
C THR A 226 -2.39 -2.44 -11.26
N SER A 227 -2.57 -3.45 -10.43
CA SER A 227 -3.23 -4.72 -10.75
C SER A 227 -4.28 -5.06 -9.68
N VAL A 228 -4.96 -6.20 -9.85
CA VAL A 228 -5.88 -6.74 -8.85
C VAL A 228 -5.18 -7.12 -7.54
N ASP A 229 -3.87 -7.37 -7.60
CA ASP A 229 -3.02 -7.71 -6.45
C ASP A 229 -2.50 -6.48 -5.73
N THR A 230 -2.61 -5.29 -6.32
CA THR A 230 -2.09 -4.06 -5.68
C THR A 230 -2.78 -3.85 -4.33
N ARG A 231 -1.96 -3.69 -3.28
CA ARG A 231 -2.40 -3.39 -1.91
C ARG A 231 -1.87 -2.03 -1.43
N ILE A 232 -0.85 -1.47 -2.07
CA ILE A 232 -0.42 -0.08 -1.87
C ILE A 232 -0.49 0.65 -3.22
N SER A 233 -1.39 1.63 -3.30
CA SER A 233 -1.56 2.47 -4.48
C SER A 233 -1.11 3.91 -4.19
N TYR A 234 -0.02 4.35 -4.82
CA TYR A 234 0.38 5.76 -4.81
C TYR A 234 -0.36 6.53 -5.90
N VAL A 235 -1.11 7.56 -5.52
CA VAL A 235 -1.96 8.29 -6.47
C VAL A 235 -1.74 9.79 -6.33
N THR A 236 -2.08 10.56 -7.37
CA THR A 236 -2.22 12.00 -7.16
C THR A 236 -3.49 12.34 -6.40
N THR A 237 -3.49 13.45 -5.68
CA THR A 237 -4.64 13.94 -4.91
C THR A 237 -5.91 14.03 -5.78
N GLU A 238 -5.79 14.48 -7.04
CA GLU A 238 -6.94 14.59 -7.94
C GLU A 238 -7.54 13.23 -8.29
N VAL A 239 -6.72 12.17 -8.39
CA VAL A 239 -7.21 10.81 -8.65
C VAL A 239 -8.06 10.30 -7.48
N LEU A 240 -7.67 10.60 -6.23
CA LEU A 240 -8.47 10.28 -5.05
C LEU A 240 -9.80 11.06 -5.09
N VAL A 241 -9.74 12.38 -5.30
CA VAL A 241 -10.93 13.25 -5.33
C VAL A 241 -11.93 12.77 -6.38
N GLN A 242 -11.49 12.51 -7.61
CA GLN A 242 -12.33 11.99 -8.68
C GLN A 242 -12.96 10.64 -8.31
N LYS A 243 -12.17 9.74 -7.71
CA LYS A 243 -12.68 8.43 -7.29
C LYS A 243 -13.73 8.55 -6.20
N ALA A 244 -13.50 9.39 -5.20
CA ALA A 244 -14.41 9.63 -4.10
C ALA A 244 -15.73 10.28 -4.55
N ILE A 245 -15.68 11.24 -5.48
CA ILE A 245 -16.88 11.87 -6.07
C ILE A 245 -17.70 10.85 -6.87
N ASN A 246 -17.03 10.03 -7.69
CA ASN A 246 -17.71 9.07 -8.57
C ASN A 246 -18.33 7.91 -7.78
N LYS A 247 -17.57 7.32 -6.84
CA LYS A 247 -18.04 6.17 -6.05
C LYS A 247 -18.93 6.58 -4.87
N LYS A 248 -18.76 7.79 -4.34
CA LYS A 248 -19.43 8.27 -3.12
C LYS A 248 -19.22 7.37 -1.89
N THR A 249 -18.15 6.57 -1.90
CA THR A 249 -17.68 5.71 -0.81
C THR A 249 -16.17 5.53 -0.93
N LEU A 250 -15.51 5.27 0.20
CA LEU A 250 -14.09 4.95 0.30
C LEU A 250 -13.84 3.47 0.67
N GLU A 251 -14.89 2.65 0.75
CA GLU A 251 -14.84 1.26 1.24
C GLU A 251 -14.02 0.29 0.37
N ASP A 252 -13.66 0.71 -0.86
CA ASP A 252 -12.63 0.02 -1.64
C ASP A 252 -11.29 -0.09 -0.89
N TYR A 253 -11.03 0.83 0.04
CA TYR A 253 -9.78 0.94 0.78
C TYR A 253 -10.01 0.70 2.26
N THR A 254 -9.05 0.01 2.86
CA THR A 254 -8.97 -0.13 4.32
C THR A 254 -8.31 1.07 4.97
N HIS A 255 -7.34 1.69 4.27
CA HIS A 255 -6.53 2.80 4.77
C HIS A 255 -6.35 3.86 3.67
N ILE A 256 -6.47 5.13 4.03
CA ILE A 256 -6.14 6.27 3.17
C ILE A 256 -5.10 7.12 3.89
N ILE A 257 -4.00 7.40 3.20
CA ILE A 257 -2.91 8.23 3.70
C ILE A 257 -2.90 9.53 2.89
N LEU A 258 -3.16 10.64 3.58
CA LEU A 258 -3.11 11.99 3.02
C LEU A 258 -1.73 12.58 3.29
N ASP A 259 -0.83 12.44 2.32
CA ASP A 259 0.55 12.88 2.50
C ASP A 259 0.75 14.35 2.11
N GLU A 260 1.84 14.96 2.59
CA GLU A 260 2.23 16.34 2.25
C GLU A 260 1.15 17.40 2.59
N ILE A 261 0.27 17.14 3.58
CA ILE A 261 -0.80 18.08 4.00
C ILE A 261 -0.29 19.44 4.49
N HIS A 262 1.00 19.54 4.78
CA HIS A 262 1.64 20.79 5.17
C HIS A 262 1.88 21.72 3.98
N GLU A 263 1.89 21.22 2.74
CA GLU A 263 2.02 22.06 1.53
C GLU A 263 0.77 22.92 1.26
N ARG A 264 -0.36 22.66 1.94
CA ARG A 264 -1.62 23.44 1.86
C ARG A 264 -2.08 23.72 0.44
N ASP A 265 -2.11 22.66 -0.34
CA ASP A 265 -2.61 22.68 -1.70
C ASP A 265 -4.15 22.63 -1.73
N GLN A 266 -4.76 23.36 -2.67
CA GLN A 266 -6.22 23.42 -2.82
C GLN A 266 -6.84 22.03 -3.04
N HIS A 267 -6.19 21.14 -3.79
CA HIS A 267 -6.69 19.80 -4.02
C HIS A 267 -6.64 18.96 -2.74
N THR A 268 -5.64 19.16 -1.89
CA THR A 268 -5.52 18.47 -0.60
C THR A 268 -6.61 18.92 0.37
N ASP A 269 -6.95 20.21 0.42
CA ASP A 269 -8.06 20.71 1.23
C ASP A 269 -9.41 20.13 0.81
N ILE A 270 -9.65 20.06 -0.51
CA ILE A 270 -10.86 19.43 -1.08
C ILE A 270 -10.89 17.94 -0.76
N ALA A 271 -9.75 17.25 -0.90
CA ALA A 271 -9.63 15.83 -0.58
C ALA A 271 -9.95 15.56 0.90
N LEU A 272 -9.38 16.35 1.81
CA LEU A 272 -9.68 16.30 3.24
C LEU A 272 -11.18 16.43 3.48
N LEU A 273 -11.82 17.48 2.96
CA LEU A 273 -13.26 17.72 3.15
C LEU A 273 -14.12 16.52 2.70
N ILE A 274 -13.83 15.98 1.51
CA ILE A 274 -14.56 14.83 0.97
C ILE A 274 -14.32 13.59 1.83
N VAL A 275 -13.08 13.31 2.19
CA VAL A 275 -12.71 12.16 3.03
C VAL A 275 -13.44 12.25 4.38
N LYS A 276 -13.37 13.39 5.07
CA LYS A 276 -14.08 13.60 6.33
C LYS A 276 -15.58 13.33 6.17
N LYS A 277 -16.22 13.90 5.15
CA LYS A 277 -17.66 13.67 4.90
C LYS A 277 -17.98 12.19 4.69
N LEU A 278 -17.16 11.47 3.93
CA LEU A 278 -17.38 10.05 3.64
C LEU A 278 -17.14 9.15 4.86
N LEU A 279 -16.12 9.43 5.67
CA LEU A 279 -15.88 8.72 6.94
C LEU A 279 -17.07 8.82 7.91
N HIS A 280 -17.68 10.01 8.02
CA HIS A 280 -18.83 10.21 8.91
C HIS A 280 -20.12 9.55 8.42
N SER A 281 -20.28 9.41 7.11
CA SER A 281 -21.54 8.96 6.50
C SER A 281 -21.53 7.46 6.20
N VAL A 282 -20.70 7.06 5.23
CA VAL A 282 -20.73 5.72 4.63
C VAL A 282 -19.54 4.88 5.09
N SER A 283 -18.34 5.43 5.07
CA SER A 283 -17.08 4.67 5.15
C SER A 283 -16.49 4.61 6.56
N LYS A 284 -17.28 4.19 7.55
CA LYS A 284 -16.92 4.24 8.98
C LYS A 284 -15.74 3.36 9.39
N ASN A 285 -15.46 2.31 8.62
CA ASN A 285 -14.39 1.35 8.90
C ASN A 285 -13.05 1.73 8.25
N VAL A 286 -13.03 2.76 7.41
CA VAL A 286 -11.81 3.21 6.74
C VAL A 286 -10.96 4.02 7.72
N LYS A 287 -9.68 3.68 7.79
CA LYS A 287 -8.70 4.39 8.62
C LYS A 287 -8.00 5.49 7.81
N VAL A 288 -7.78 6.66 8.40
CA VAL A 288 -7.10 7.77 7.74
C VAL A 288 -5.87 8.21 8.52
N CYS A 289 -4.77 8.41 7.81
CA CYS A 289 -3.49 8.87 8.35
C CYS A 289 -2.98 10.11 7.60
#